data_AF-A0AAJ5WL21-F1
#
_entry.id   AF-A0AAJ5WL21-F1
#
_cell.length_a   1.000
_cell.length_b   1.000
_cell.length_c   1.000
_cell.angle_alpha   90.00
_cell.angle_beta   90.00
_cell.angle_gamma   90.00
#
_symmetry.space_group_name_H-M   'P 1'
#
loop_
_entity.id
_entity.type
_entity.pdbx_description
1 polymer ?
#
loop_
_entity_poly.entity_id
_entity_poly.type
_entity_poly.pdbx_seq_one_letter_code
_entity_poly.pdbx_strand_id
1 'polypeptide(L)'
;MLKGFQMIFRACAGLVLCLAVVPAALAGYDKNRVAIAKRWYSEAYVKGYLEKFYPKSVRAAFNESIAYSYAADGPPSNMGGYKYYPEPMSTRQINGIRLKTAGIGKNIDAEIDRMCVLEISGALIALKLTVQNAARKKNIRRDDLRKGVVAAIRSGELTSAPLDLNTNGGRPISVIPPDSAEKLLCNVYVTKKTKEVIYQVSVALTAEGFYGRGR
;
A
#
# COMPACT_ATOMS: atom_id res chain seq x y z
N MET A 1 -48.72 -54.35 1.41
CA MET A 1 -48.52 -54.22 -0.06
C MET A 1 -48.33 -52.73 -0.33
N LEU A 2 -47.29 -52.17 -0.94
CA LEU A 2 -46.23 -52.66 -1.80
C LEU A 2 -44.84 -52.21 -1.28
N LYS A 3 -43.85 -53.04 -1.62
CA LYS A 3 -42.41 -52.85 -1.47
C LYS A 3 -41.88 -51.69 -2.33
N GLY A 4 -40.76 -51.12 -1.90
CA GLY A 4 -40.03 -50.08 -2.61
C GLY A 4 -39.29 -50.54 -3.85
N PHE A 5 -38.68 -49.55 -4.51
CA PHE A 5 -37.63 -49.54 -5.53
C PHE A 5 -37.52 -48.03 -5.88
N GLN A 6 -36.40 -47.32 -5.93
CA GLN A 6 -35.00 -47.59 -5.73
C GLN A 6 -34.32 -46.20 -5.68
N MET A 7 -33.44 -46.02 -4.69
CA MET A 7 -32.05 -45.61 -4.87
C MET A 7 -31.65 -44.32 -5.64
N ILE A 8 -30.77 -43.58 -4.95
CA ILE A 8 -29.65 -42.77 -5.44
C ILE A 8 -30.00 -41.35 -5.91
N PHE A 9 -29.95 -40.40 -4.96
CA PHE A 9 -29.12 -39.21 -5.14
C PHE A 9 -28.34 -38.98 -3.84
N ARG A 10 -27.19 -39.65 -3.77
CA ARG A 10 -26.14 -39.39 -2.80
C ARG A 10 -25.55 -38.01 -3.06
N ALA A 11 -25.31 -37.31 -1.95
CA ALA A 11 -24.07 -36.56 -1.70
C ALA A 11 -23.68 -35.48 -2.71
N CYS A 12 -24.18 -34.26 -2.53
CA CYS A 12 -23.49 -33.00 -2.84
C CYS A 12 -24.05 -31.84 -1.99
N ALA A 13 -24.34 -32.08 -0.70
CA ALA A 13 -24.68 -31.04 0.27
C ALA A 13 -23.58 -30.88 1.34
N GLY A 14 -22.34 -31.18 0.96
CA GLY A 14 -21.15 -30.98 1.78
C GLY A 14 -20.20 -30.04 1.05
N LEU A 15 -19.68 -29.06 1.80
CA LEU A 15 -18.59 -28.13 1.41
C LEU A 15 -18.98 -26.91 0.55
N VAL A 16 -19.83 -26.02 1.08
CA VAL A 16 -19.75 -24.57 0.77
C VAL A 16 -19.58 -23.76 2.06
N LEU A 17 -18.73 -24.27 2.96
CA LEU A 17 -18.41 -23.61 4.22
C LEU A 17 -16.91 -23.74 4.54
N CYS A 18 -16.08 -23.41 3.56
CA CYS A 18 -14.65 -23.17 3.75
C CYS A 18 -14.20 -22.16 2.69
N LEU A 19 -14.20 -20.88 3.05
CA LEU A 19 -13.21 -19.84 2.69
C LEU A 19 -13.73 -18.43 3.07
N ALA A 20 -14.23 -18.27 4.29
CA ALA A 20 -14.44 -16.95 4.90
C ALA A 20 -13.83 -16.84 6.30
N VAL A 21 -12.86 -17.71 6.64
CA VAL A 21 -12.15 -17.71 7.93
C VAL A 21 -10.79 -17.02 7.77
N VAL A 22 -10.76 -15.81 7.23
CA VAL A 22 -9.62 -14.89 7.38
C VAL A 22 -10.14 -13.44 7.42
N PRO A 23 -10.92 -13.07 8.45
CA PRO A 23 -10.49 -11.88 9.19
C PRO A 23 -10.65 -11.96 10.72
N ALA A 24 -11.45 -12.88 11.25
CA ALA A 24 -11.79 -12.90 12.69
C ALA A 24 -10.59 -13.20 13.60
N ALA A 25 -9.61 -13.97 13.12
CA ALA A 25 -8.40 -14.22 13.88
C ALA A 25 -7.51 -12.97 14.00
N LEU A 26 -7.57 -12.00 13.08
CA LEU A 26 -6.73 -10.79 13.15
C LEU A 26 -7.20 -9.80 14.23
N ALA A 27 -8.50 -9.78 14.55
CA ALA A 27 -9.10 -8.81 15.48
C ALA A 27 -8.67 -8.99 16.95
N GLY A 28 -8.38 -10.22 17.39
CA GLY A 28 -7.87 -10.48 18.74
C GLY A 28 -6.39 -10.11 18.93
N TYR A 29 -5.61 -10.13 17.84
CA TYR A 29 -4.17 -9.86 17.86
C TYR A 29 -3.83 -8.37 17.78
N ASP A 30 -4.79 -7.53 17.38
CA ASP A 30 -4.64 -6.09 17.26
C ASP A 30 -4.32 -5.41 18.60
N LYS A 31 -4.88 -5.89 19.71
CA LYS A 31 -4.71 -5.28 21.04
C LYS A 31 -3.27 -5.30 21.56
N ASN A 32 -2.46 -6.28 21.13
CA ASN A 32 -1.06 -6.44 21.56
C ASN A 32 -0.08 -5.94 20.48
N ARG A 33 -0.56 -5.30 19.41
CA ARG A 33 0.30 -4.74 18.39
C ARG A 33 0.89 -3.42 18.89
N VAL A 34 2.20 -3.28 18.78
CA VAL A 34 2.93 -2.09 19.19
C VAL A 34 3.66 -1.52 17.98
N ALA A 35 3.60 -0.20 17.79
CA ALA A 35 4.44 0.50 16.84
C ALA A 35 5.88 0.52 17.36
N ILE A 36 6.82 0.03 16.56
CA ILE A 36 8.23 -0.11 16.98
C ILE A 36 9.19 0.76 16.19
N ALA A 37 8.83 1.19 14.98
CA ALA A 37 9.65 2.10 14.20
C ALA A 37 8.83 2.87 13.16
N LYS A 38 9.31 4.09 12.84
CA LYS A 38 8.95 4.87 11.66
C LYS A 38 10.19 4.92 10.78
N ARG A 39 10.14 4.28 9.61
CA ARG A 39 11.27 4.22 8.67
C ARG A 39 10.97 5.13 7.49
N TRP A 40 11.82 6.13 7.31
CA TRP A 40 11.74 7.06 6.21
C TRP A 40 12.61 6.59 5.05
N TYR A 41 12.14 6.86 3.84
CA TYR A 41 12.83 6.49 2.61
C TYR A 41 12.85 7.66 1.63
N SER A 42 13.98 7.82 0.96
CA SER A 42 14.08 8.68 -0.23
C SER A 42 13.54 7.94 -1.46
N GLU A 43 13.00 8.69 -2.42
CA GLU A 43 12.59 8.13 -3.71
C GLU A 43 13.77 7.42 -4.41
N ALA A 44 14.97 8.02 -4.34
CA ALA A 44 16.19 7.47 -4.92
C ALA A 44 16.55 6.10 -4.35
N TYR A 45 16.45 5.93 -3.02
CA TYR A 45 16.70 4.64 -2.38
C TYR A 45 15.69 3.58 -2.84
N VAL A 46 14.39 3.90 -2.80
CA VAL A 46 13.32 2.98 -3.20
C VAL A 46 13.52 2.55 -4.65
N LYS A 47 13.79 3.51 -5.55
CA LYS A 47 14.03 3.23 -6.96
C LYS A 47 15.27 2.35 -7.15
N GLY A 48 16.41 2.70 -6.55
CA GLY A 48 17.65 1.93 -6.66
C GLY A 48 17.53 0.51 -6.10
N TYR A 49 16.81 0.33 -4.99
CA TYR A 49 16.53 -0.99 -4.43
C TYR A 49 15.69 -1.84 -5.39
N LEU A 50 14.60 -1.27 -5.93
CA LEU A 50 13.75 -1.98 -6.90
C LEU A 50 14.49 -2.28 -8.20
N GLU A 51 15.38 -1.40 -8.68
CA GLU A 51 16.20 -1.67 -9.87
C GLU A 51 17.09 -2.89 -9.68
N LYS A 52 17.70 -3.02 -8.50
CA LYS A 52 18.58 -4.13 -8.17
C LYS A 52 17.84 -5.45 -7.97
N PHE A 53 16.71 -5.44 -7.26
CA PHE A 53 16.07 -6.67 -6.78
C PHE A 53 14.70 -6.97 -7.42
N TYR A 54 14.00 -5.96 -7.93
CA TYR A 54 12.61 -6.06 -8.42
C TYR A 54 12.35 -5.19 -9.67
N PRO A 55 13.07 -5.40 -10.79
CA PRO A 55 13.07 -4.47 -11.94
C PRO A 55 11.69 -4.32 -12.61
N LYS A 56 10.80 -5.31 -12.49
CA LYS A 56 9.42 -5.20 -12.96
C LYS A 56 8.61 -4.16 -12.16
N SER A 57 8.86 -4.07 -10.85
CA SER A 57 8.21 -3.11 -9.96
C SER A 57 8.66 -1.67 -10.23
N VAL A 58 9.92 -1.47 -10.67
CA VAL A 58 10.41 -0.14 -11.11
C VAL A 58 9.53 0.42 -12.21
N ARG A 59 9.29 -0.36 -13.28
CA ARG A 59 8.47 0.10 -14.42
C ARG A 59 7.01 0.35 -14.03
N ALA A 60 6.55 -0.32 -12.98
CA ALA A 60 5.21 -0.15 -12.45
C ALA A 60 5.10 1.11 -11.59
N ALA A 61 5.99 1.34 -10.64
CA ALA A 61 5.97 2.52 -9.77
C ALA A 61 6.54 3.77 -10.48
N PHE A 62 7.78 3.71 -10.94
CA PHE A 62 8.52 4.84 -11.52
C PHE A 62 8.46 4.85 -13.05
N ASN A 63 7.24 4.75 -13.59
CA ASN A 63 7.02 4.80 -15.03
C ASN A 63 7.23 6.22 -15.57
N GLU A 64 7.87 6.37 -16.73
CA GLU A 64 8.10 7.69 -17.37
C GLU A 64 6.83 8.52 -17.63
N SER A 65 5.66 7.88 -17.64
CA SER A 65 4.38 8.58 -17.81
C SER A 65 3.98 9.44 -16.61
N ILE A 66 4.41 9.12 -15.39
CA ILE A 66 4.02 9.85 -14.17
C ILE A 66 5.24 10.09 -13.28
N ALA A 67 5.41 11.33 -12.86
CA ALA A 67 6.32 11.74 -11.80
C ALA A 67 5.56 11.99 -10.49
N TYR A 68 6.30 12.04 -9.37
CA TYR A 68 5.78 12.23 -8.03
C TYR A 68 6.33 13.54 -7.46
N SER A 69 5.45 14.41 -6.97
CA SER A 69 5.82 15.65 -6.29
C SER A 69 5.34 15.57 -4.84
N TYR A 70 6.26 15.74 -3.90
CA TYR A 70 6.00 15.61 -2.47
C TYR A 70 5.70 16.97 -1.86
N ALA A 71 4.74 17.04 -0.94
CA ALA A 71 4.31 18.32 -0.35
C ALA A 71 5.44 19.05 0.40
N ALA A 72 6.41 18.31 0.94
CA ALA A 72 7.55 18.86 1.66
C ALA A 72 8.51 19.68 0.77
N ASP A 73 8.49 19.48 -0.55
CA ASP A 73 9.32 20.22 -1.50
C ASP A 73 8.70 21.55 -1.95
N GLY A 74 7.46 21.82 -1.51
CA GLY A 74 6.65 22.88 -2.09
C GLY A 74 6.09 22.50 -3.47
N PRO A 75 5.45 23.46 -4.16
CA PRO A 75 4.85 23.22 -5.47
C PRO A 75 5.93 22.87 -6.52
N PRO A 76 5.66 21.94 -7.44
CA PRO A 76 6.64 21.57 -8.47
C PRO A 76 7.03 22.77 -9.33
N SER A 77 8.34 22.96 -9.54
CA SER A 77 8.88 24.01 -10.40
C SER A 77 8.53 23.75 -11.88
N ASN A 78 8.33 24.81 -12.66
CA ASN A 78 8.13 24.76 -14.12
C ASN A 78 6.83 24.10 -14.62
N MET A 79 5.70 24.38 -13.97
CA MET A 79 4.37 23.92 -14.39
C MET A 79 3.68 24.82 -15.42
N GLY A 80 4.42 25.71 -16.10
CA GLY A 80 3.88 26.73 -17.02
C GLY A 80 3.17 26.23 -18.29
N GLY A 81 3.03 24.92 -18.47
CA GLY A 81 2.22 24.28 -19.52
C GLY A 81 1.39 23.11 -18.99
N TYR A 82 1.18 23.06 -17.67
CA TYR A 82 0.44 22.01 -17.01
C TYR A 82 -0.86 22.55 -16.42
N LYS A 83 -1.94 21.81 -16.60
CA LYS A 83 -3.21 22.06 -15.91
C LYS A 83 -3.28 21.19 -14.66
N TYR A 84 -3.64 21.82 -13.54
CA TYR A 84 -3.92 21.12 -12.30
C TYR A 84 -5.34 20.53 -12.31
N TYR A 85 -5.46 19.28 -11.89
CA TYR A 85 -6.72 18.58 -11.72
C TYR A 85 -6.86 18.20 -10.24
N PRO A 86 -7.72 18.88 -9.47
CA PRO A 86 -7.97 18.51 -8.08
C PRO A 86 -8.67 17.15 -8.05
N GLU A 87 -8.06 16.21 -7.34
CA GLU A 87 -8.53 14.85 -7.18
C GLU A 87 -7.91 14.26 -5.91
N PRO A 88 -8.46 14.58 -4.73
CA PRO A 88 -7.95 14.05 -3.47
C PRO A 88 -7.95 12.53 -3.50
N MET A 89 -6.79 11.93 -3.24
CA MET A 89 -6.60 10.49 -3.33
C MET A 89 -5.82 9.98 -2.13
N SER A 90 -6.11 8.73 -1.75
CA SER A 90 -5.40 8.04 -0.68
C SER A 90 -5.12 6.59 -1.07
N THR A 91 -4.00 6.06 -0.59
CA THR A 91 -3.60 4.66 -0.77
C THR A 91 -3.06 4.11 0.53
N ARG A 92 -3.28 2.81 0.75
CA ARG A 92 -2.90 2.07 1.96
C ARG A 92 -2.35 0.72 1.53
N GLN A 93 -1.12 0.42 1.92
CA GLN A 93 -0.42 -0.81 1.59
C GLN A 93 0.09 -1.43 2.87
N ILE A 94 -0.18 -2.72 3.06
CA ILE A 94 -0.01 -3.41 4.34
C ILE A 94 0.46 -4.81 4.07
N ASN A 95 1.54 -5.20 4.75
CA ASN A 95 2.13 -6.51 4.60
C ASN A 95 2.71 -6.98 5.94
N GLY A 96 2.91 -8.28 6.08
CA GLY A 96 3.34 -8.87 7.34
C GLY A 96 4.07 -10.19 7.16
N ILE A 97 5.07 -10.40 8.01
CA ILE A 97 5.79 -11.67 8.12
C ILE A 97 5.62 -12.24 9.54
N ARG A 98 5.39 -13.55 9.61
CA ARG A 98 5.31 -14.31 10.87
C ARG A 98 6.57 -15.14 11.05
N LEU A 99 7.25 -14.97 12.17
CA LEU A 99 8.47 -15.71 12.51
C LEU A 99 8.23 -16.57 13.76
N LYS A 100 8.61 -17.84 13.68
CA LYS A 100 8.66 -18.72 14.86
C LYS A 100 9.86 -18.31 15.72
N THR A 101 9.68 -18.24 17.04
CA THR A 101 10.73 -17.79 17.97
C THR A 101 12.00 -18.68 17.91
N ALA A 102 11.84 -19.97 17.57
CA ALA A 102 12.92 -20.95 17.50
C ALA A 102 13.85 -20.83 16.26
N GLY A 103 13.72 -19.79 15.43
CA GLY A 103 14.46 -19.65 14.17
C GLY A 103 14.88 -18.22 13.84
N ILE A 104 15.07 -17.37 14.85
CA ILE A 104 15.54 -15.98 14.67
C ILE A 104 17.03 -16.01 14.31
N GLY A 105 17.33 -16.33 13.05
CA GLY A 105 18.66 -16.26 12.45
C GLY A 105 18.69 -15.54 11.10
N LYS A 106 17.55 -14.98 10.66
CA LYS A 106 17.46 -14.12 9.47
C LYS A 106 17.65 -12.66 9.87
N ASN A 107 18.26 -11.87 9.00
CA ASN A 107 18.34 -10.42 9.16
C ASN A 107 16.94 -9.79 9.02
N ILE A 108 16.21 -9.75 10.14
CA ILE A 108 14.83 -9.21 10.22
C ILE A 108 14.80 -7.77 9.73
N ASP A 109 15.85 -7.00 9.97
CA ASP A 109 15.94 -5.62 9.56
C ASP A 109 15.90 -5.47 8.03
N ALA A 110 16.66 -6.31 7.31
CA ALA A 110 16.66 -6.36 5.85
C ALA A 110 15.31 -6.86 5.28
N GLU A 111 14.63 -7.77 5.96
CA GLU A 111 13.31 -8.24 5.53
C GLU A 111 12.23 -7.16 5.73
N ILE A 112 12.29 -6.42 6.83
CA ILE A 112 11.42 -5.25 7.06
C ILE A 112 11.70 -4.17 6.02
N ASP A 113 12.98 -3.90 5.71
CA ASP A 113 13.38 -2.95 4.68
C ASP A 113 12.81 -3.33 3.31
N ARG A 114 12.98 -4.59 2.91
CA ARG A 114 12.39 -5.17 1.70
C ARG A 114 10.87 -5.00 1.66
N MET A 115 10.17 -5.31 2.75
CA MET A 115 8.72 -5.14 2.85
C MET A 115 8.32 -3.67 2.69
N CYS A 116 8.99 -2.75 3.39
CA CYS A 116 8.73 -1.31 3.29
C CYS A 116 8.90 -0.80 1.85
N VAL A 117 10.01 -1.14 1.17
CA VAL A 117 10.25 -0.74 -0.22
C VAL A 117 9.14 -1.25 -1.15
N LEU A 118 8.69 -2.50 -0.98
CA LEU A 118 7.61 -3.06 -1.79
C LEU A 118 6.25 -2.42 -1.53
N GLU A 119 5.90 -2.16 -0.27
CA GLU A 119 4.63 -1.49 0.06
C GLU A 119 4.64 -0.02 -0.39
N ILE A 120 5.78 0.67 -0.29
CA ILE A 120 5.95 2.01 -0.88
C ILE A 120 5.74 1.96 -2.40
N SER A 121 6.37 1.00 -3.08
CA SER A 121 6.17 0.79 -4.52
C SER A 121 4.70 0.53 -4.85
N GLY A 122 4.01 -0.31 -4.08
CA GLY A 122 2.59 -0.60 -4.26
C GLY A 122 1.73 0.66 -4.09
N ALA A 123 2.08 1.51 -3.12
CA ALA A 123 1.34 2.74 -2.84
C ALA A 123 1.48 3.73 -4.01
N LEU A 124 2.69 3.90 -4.52
CA LEU A 124 2.97 4.73 -5.69
C LEU A 124 2.26 4.21 -6.96
N ILE A 125 2.23 2.89 -7.15
CA ILE A 125 1.47 2.26 -8.25
C ILE A 125 -0.02 2.58 -8.12
N ALA A 126 -0.59 2.45 -6.92
CA ALA A 126 -2.01 2.74 -6.68
C ALA A 126 -2.35 4.21 -6.96
N LEU A 127 -1.51 5.16 -6.53
CA LEU A 127 -1.69 6.59 -6.87
C LEU A 127 -1.68 6.80 -8.40
N LYS A 128 -0.70 6.19 -9.10
CA LYS A 128 -0.61 6.25 -10.56
C LYS A 128 -1.88 5.73 -11.24
N LEU A 129 -2.41 4.59 -10.79
CA LEU A 129 -3.64 4.00 -11.31
C LEU A 129 -4.86 4.89 -11.04
N THR A 130 -4.94 5.51 -9.86
CA THR A 130 -6.00 6.47 -9.53
C THR A 130 -5.97 7.67 -10.48
N VAL A 131 -4.78 8.24 -10.75
CA VAL A 131 -4.63 9.32 -11.74
C VAL A 131 -5.08 8.89 -13.13
N GLN A 132 -4.65 7.71 -13.59
CA GLN A 132 -5.05 7.19 -14.89
C GLN A 132 -6.58 6.99 -15.00
N ASN A 133 -7.21 6.50 -13.93
CA ASN A 133 -8.66 6.33 -13.88
C ASN A 133 -9.40 7.67 -13.82
N ALA A 134 -8.93 8.63 -13.02
CA ALA A 134 -9.50 9.97 -12.94
C ALA A 134 -9.41 10.70 -14.29
N ALA A 135 -8.28 10.59 -14.97
CA ALA A 135 -8.08 11.17 -16.29
C ALA A 135 -9.01 10.57 -17.35
N ARG A 136 -9.21 9.25 -17.34
CA ARG A 136 -10.21 8.59 -18.20
C ARG A 136 -11.61 9.13 -17.94
N LYS A 137 -12.02 9.24 -16.67
CA LYS A 137 -13.34 9.80 -16.29
C LYS A 137 -13.52 11.26 -16.71
N LYS A 138 -12.45 12.05 -16.68
CA LYS A 138 -12.45 13.47 -17.06
C LYS A 138 -12.13 13.70 -18.55
N ASN A 139 -12.08 12.64 -19.37
CA ASN A 139 -11.75 12.69 -20.81
C ASN A 139 -10.43 13.42 -21.13
N ILE A 140 -9.44 13.34 -20.23
CA ILE A 140 -8.10 13.87 -20.45
C ILE A 140 -7.39 12.95 -21.46
N ARG A 141 -6.77 13.52 -22.51
CA ARG A 141 -6.09 12.73 -23.53
C ARG A 141 -4.88 12.02 -22.91
N ARG A 142 -4.55 10.84 -23.42
CA ARG A 142 -3.37 10.09 -22.94
C ARG A 142 -2.07 10.90 -23.10
N ASP A 143 -1.96 11.69 -24.18
CA ASP A 143 -0.79 12.53 -24.43
C ASP A 143 -0.66 13.67 -23.42
N ASP A 144 -1.78 14.19 -22.93
CA ASP A 144 -1.80 15.22 -21.88
C ASP A 144 -1.34 14.63 -20.53
N LEU A 145 -1.50 13.33 -20.32
CA LEU A 145 -0.94 12.61 -19.17
C LEU A 145 0.49 12.14 -19.37
N ARG A 146 1.07 12.24 -20.56
CA ARG A 146 2.45 11.81 -20.80
C ARG A 146 3.38 12.77 -20.05
N LYS A 147 4.02 12.27 -18.98
CA LYS A 147 4.77 13.05 -17.99
C LYS A 147 3.87 13.86 -17.05
N GLY A 148 2.73 13.30 -16.65
CA GLY A 148 1.89 13.85 -15.59
C GLY A 148 2.62 13.85 -14.24
N VAL A 149 2.14 14.63 -13.29
CA VAL A 149 2.76 14.73 -11.95
C VAL A 149 1.69 14.52 -10.89
N VAL A 150 1.84 13.52 -10.01
CA VAL A 150 1.01 13.41 -8.81
C VAL A 150 1.43 14.51 -7.83
N ALA A 151 0.48 15.32 -7.38
CA ALA A 151 0.76 16.55 -6.67
C ALA A 151 0.62 16.39 -5.15
N ALA A 152 1.52 17.05 -4.42
CA ALA A 152 1.46 17.23 -2.97
C ALA A 152 1.30 15.89 -2.20
N ILE A 153 2.12 14.91 -2.55
CA ILE A 153 2.11 13.61 -1.88
C ILE A 153 2.57 13.79 -0.44
N ARG A 154 1.83 13.21 0.49
CA ARG A 154 2.13 13.19 1.92
C ARG A 154 2.09 11.76 2.43
N SER A 155 3.04 11.45 3.31
CA SER A 155 3.06 10.20 4.05
C SER A 155 2.33 10.35 5.38
N GLY A 156 1.85 9.24 5.93
CA GLY A 156 1.17 9.25 7.21
C GLY A 156 1.02 7.87 7.84
N GLU A 157 0.17 7.81 8.84
CA GLU A 157 -0.26 6.58 9.51
C GLU A 157 -1.79 6.50 9.56
N LEU A 158 -2.34 5.29 9.69
CA LEU A 158 -3.78 5.15 9.90
C LEU A 158 -4.13 5.67 11.30
N THR A 159 -5.16 6.50 11.43
CA THR A 159 -5.54 7.07 12.74
C THR A 159 -5.86 6.01 13.79
N SER A 160 -6.29 4.81 13.36
CA SER A 160 -6.57 3.68 14.25
C SER A 160 -5.38 2.71 14.43
N ALA A 161 -4.21 2.98 13.84
CA ALA A 161 -3.01 2.17 14.07
C ALA A 161 -2.44 2.45 15.48
N PRO A 162 -1.81 1.47 16.16
CA PRO A 162 -1.51 0.10 15.70
C PRO A 162 -2.70 -0.88 15.77
N LEU A 163 -3.81 -0.48 16.40
CA LEU A 163 -4.95 -1.33 16.72
C LEU A 163 -5.77 -1.80 15.52
N ASP A 164 -5.54 -1.27 14.33
CA ASP A 164 -6.21 -1.75 13.11
C ASP A 164 -5.43 -1.33 11.86
N LEU A 165 -4.90 -2.32 11.16
CA LEU A 165 -4.19 -2.19 9.88
C LEU A 165 -4.99 -2.82 8.74
N ASN A 166 -6.31 -2.65 8.72
CA ASN A 166 -7.10 -3.05 7.57
C ASN A 166 -6.91 -2.04 6.41
N THR A 167 -6.92 -2.54 5.17
CA THR A 167 -6.74 -1.74 3.95
C THR A 167 -7.97 -0.92 3.54
N ASN A 168 -8.96 -0.75 4.43
CA ASN A 168 -10.24 -0.11 4.11
C ASN A 168 -10.07 1.39 3.77
N GLY A 169 -10.55 1.80 2.59
CA GLY A 169 -10.41 3.15 2.03
C GLY A 169 -11.12 4.27 2.79
N GLY A 170 -12.07 3.95 3.68
CA GLY A 170 -12.83 4.95 4.45
C GLY A 170 -12.11 5.48 5.71
N ARG A 171 -10.96 4.93 6.09
CA ARG A 171 -10.29 5.29 7.35
C ARG A 171 -9.41 6.54 7.22
N PRO A 172 -9.45 7.48 8.17
CA PRO A 172 -8.59 8.66 8.10
C PRO A 172 -7.10 8.28 8.18
N ILE A 173 -6.29 9.06 7.47
CA ILE A 173 -4.83 9.00 7.51
C ILE A 173 -4.37 10.25 8.26
N SER A 174 -3.64 10.06 9.35
CA SER A 174 -2.92 11.12 10.04
C SER A 174 -1.63 11.39 9.27
N VAL A 175 -1.53 12.58 8.67
CA VAL A 175 -0.32 13.00 7.94
C VAL A 175 0.83 13.20 8.92
N ILE A 176 2.01 12.71 8.56
CA ILE A 176 3.24 12.91 9.32
C ILE A 176 4.22 13.66 8.43
N PRO A 177 4.71 14.84 8.83
CA PRO A 177 5.71 15.57 8.06
C PRO A 177 7.05 14.80 8.07
N PRO A 178 7.83 14.83 6.99
CA PRO A 178 9.15 14.21 6.95
C PRO A 178 10.16 15.00 7.78
N ASP A 179 11.11 14.27 8.36
CA ASP A 179 12.19 14.84 9.19
C ASP A 179 13.39 15.31 8.34
N SER A 180 13.42 15.00 7.05
CA SER A 180 14.53 15.32 6.13
C SER A 180 14.12 15.21 4.64
N ALA A 181 15.09 14.97 3.75
CA ALA A 181 14.87 14.66 2.33
C ALA A 181 14.16 13.31 2.09
N GLU A 182 14.04 12.47 3.12
CA GLU A 182 13.31 11.21 3.10
C GLU A 182 11.82 11.45 3.36
N LYS A 183 10.96 11.16 2.37
CA LYS A 183 9.55 11.63 2.33
C LYS A 183 8.53 10.51 2.38
N LEU A 184 8.98 9.26 2.20
CA LEU A 184 8.13 8.08 2.13
C LEU A 184 8.23 7.35 3.47
N LEU A 185 7.14 7.35 4.23
CA LEU A 185 7.10 6.70 5.54
C LEU A 185 6.58 5.26 5.43
N CYS A 186 7.31 4.35 6.08
CA CYS A 186 6.85 3.01 6.40
C CYS A 186 6.74 2.87 7.92
N ASN A 187 5.54 2.59 8.41
CA ASN A 187 5.29 2.32 9.83
C ASN A 187 5.50 0.84 10.11
N VAL A 188 6.32 0.52 11.11
CA VAL A 188 6.65 -0.87 11.47
C VAL A 188 6.04 -1.20 12.82
N TYR A 189 5.37 -2.33 12.88
CA TYR A 189 4.66 -2.82 14.04
C TYR A 189 5.10 -4.24 14.39
N VAL A 190 5.04 -4.57 15.68
CA VAL A 190 5.30 -5.91 16.18
C VAL A 190 4.12 -6.41 17.00
N THR A 191 3.80 -7.69 16.85
CA THR A 191 2.93 -8.42 17.77
C THR A 191 3.72 -9.62 18.30
N LYS A 192 3.96 -9.64 19.61
CA LYS A 192 4.62 -10.78 20.29
C LYS A 192 3.57 -11.77 20.77
N LYS A 193 3.83 -13.07 20.57
CA LYS A 193 3.05 -14.18 21.13
C LYS A 193 3.99 -15.20 21.75
N THR A 194 3.42 -16.15 22.49
CA THR A 194 4.17 -17.18 23.25
C THR A 194 5.20 -17.95 22.43
N LYS A 195 4.98 -18.16 21.12
CA LYS A 195 5.89 -18.94 20.24
C LYS A 195 6.18 -18.27 18.89
N GLU A 196 5.71 -17.04 18.69
CA GLU A 196 5.89 -16.32 17.43
C GLU A 196 6.01 -14.82 17.64
N VAL A 197 6.71 -14.18 16.71
CA VAL A 197 6.77 -12.73 16.58
C VAL A 197 6.29 -12.38 15.17
N ILE A 198 5.31 -11.48 15.08
CA ILE A 198 4.76 -11.00 13.82
C ILE A 198 5.25 -9.58 13.60
N TYR A 199 5.92 -9.33 12.48
CA TYR A 199 6.26 -7.99 12.03
C TYR A 199 5.30 -7.58 10.93
N GLN A 200 4.72 -6.39 11.05
CA GLN A 200 3.82 -5.82 10.05
C GLN A 200 4.31 -4.45 9.66
N VAL A 201 4.17 -4.12 8.38
CA VAL A 201 4.46 -2.78 7.86
C VAL A 201 3.20 -2.17 7.28
N SER A 202 3.09 -0.85 7.37
CA SER A 202 2.01 -0.08 6.76
C SER A 202 2.55 1.18 6.12
N VAL A 203 2.15 1.40 4.88
CA VAL A 203 2.42 2.63 4.12
C VAL A 203 1.09 3.26 3.77
N ALA A 204 0.90 4.50 4.19
CA ALA A 204 -0.28 5.30 3.88
C ALA A 204 0.17 6.59 3.20
N LEU A 205 -0.28 6.81 1.96
CA LEU A 205 -0.01 8.03 1.21
C LEU A 205 -1.31 8.75 0.88
N THR A 206 -1.28 10.07 0.90
CA THR A 206 -2.31 10.94 0.36
C THR A 206 -1.72 11.84 -0.73
N ALA A 207 -2.55 12.31 -1.64
CA ALA A 207 -2.20 13.34 -2.61
C ALA A 207 -3.43 14.22 -2.91
N GLU A 208 -3.21 15.47 -3.30
CA GLU A 208 -4.29 16.44 -3.50
C GLU A 208 -4.92 16.36 -4.89
N GLY A 209 -4.16 15.86 -5.86
CA GLY A 209 -4.55 15.82 -7.25
C GLY A 209 -3.37 15.48 -8.13
N PHE A 210 -3.46 15.90 -9.38
CA PHE A 210 -2.39 15.69 -10.34
C PHE A 210 -2.35 16.78 -11.40
N TYR A 211 -1.20 16.93 -12.02
CA TYR A 211 -0.99 17.79 -13.17
C TYR A 211 -0.92 16.95 -14.44
N GLY A 212 -1.59 17.41 -15.50
CA GLY A 212 -1.39 16.95 -16.88
C GLY A 212 -0.97 18.13 -17.75
N ARG A 213 -0.30 17.89 -18.88
CA ARG A 213 -0.01 18.93 -19.87
C ARG A 213 -1.32 19.57 -20.33
N GLY A 214 -1.46 20.85 -20.07
CA GLY A 214 -2.51 21.67 -20.68
C GLY A 214 -2.09 22.00 -22.10
N ARG A 215 -3.08 22.19 -22.98
CA ARG A 215 -2.85 22.88 -24.26
C ARG A 215 -2.72 24.37 -24.02
#